data_AF-A0A1W1VH11-F1
#
_entry.id   AF-A0A1W1VH11-F1
#
_cell.length_a   1.000
_cell.length_b   1.000
_cell.length_c   1.000
_cell.angle_alpha   90.00
_cell.angle_beta   90.00
_cell.angle_gamma   90.00
#
_symmetry.space_group_name_H-M   'P 1'
#
loop_
_entity.id
_entity.type
_entity.pdbx_description
1 polymer ?
#
loop_
_entity_poly.entity_id
_entity_poly.type
_entity_poly.pdbx_seq_one_letter_code
_entity_poly.pdbx_strand_id
1 'polypeptide(L)' 'MKCDNIRCKVGECAYNKSGMCNAESIEVVSASQNMSVSTSDDTVCQTFKPKNSLS' A
#
# COMPACT_ATOMS: atom_id res chain seq x y z
N MET A 1 19.90 10.03 3.76
CA MET A 1 18.46 10.31 3.57
C MET A 1 17.68 9.09 4.03
N LYS A 2 16.80 9.22 5.02
CA LYS A 2 15.76 8.22 5.31
C LYS A 2 14.50 8.71 4.62
N CYS A 3 13.85 7.89 3.80
CA CYS A 3 12.51 8.20 3.33
C CYS A 3 11.57 8.22 4.52
N ASP A 4 10.92 9.36 4.72
CA ASP A 4 9.99 9.57 5.82
C ASP A 4 8.83 8.59 5.74
N ASN A 5 8.44 8.13 6.91
CA ASN A 5 7.49 7.06 7.11
C ASN A 5 6.19 7.28 6.30
N ILE A 6 5.80 6.28 5.50
CA ILE A 6 4.59 6.32 4.66
C ILE A 6 3.36 6.11 5.52
N ARG A 7 2.43 7.08 5.54
CA ARG A 7 1.17 6.91 6.27
C ARG A 7 0.35 5.77 5.67
N CYS A 8 -0.13 4.86 6.52
CA CYS A 8 -1.04 3.79 6.14
C CYS A 8 -2.39 4.02 6.83
N LYS A 9 -3.40 4.47 6.08
CA LYS A 9 -4.76 4.61 6.60
C LYS A 9 -5.56 3.31 6.58
N VAL A 10 -5.05 2.29 5.88
CA VAL A 10 -5.75 1.00 5.70
C VAL A 10 -5.62 0.19 6.99
N GLY A 11 -6.67 0.22 7.83
CA GLY A 11 -6.68 -0.45 9.13
C GLY A 11 -6.44 -1.95 9.06
N GLU A 12 -6.86 -2.60 7.98
CA GLU A 12 -6.74 -4.04 7.78
C GLU A 12 -5.43 -4.47 7.10
N CYS A 13 -4.53 -3.52 6.79
CA CYS A 13 -3.23 -3.85 6.22
C CYS A 13 -2.28 -4.39 7.31
N ALA A 14 -1.65 -5.52 7.05
CA ALA A 14 -0.67 -6.16 7.93
C ALA A 14 0.55 -5.29 8.20
N TYR A 15 0.90 -4.42 7.25
CA TYR A 15 1.99 -3.47 7.39
C TYR A 15 1.57 -2.18 8.12
N ASN A 16 0.30 -2.01 8.46
CA ASN A 16 -0.16 -0.86 9.24
C ASN A 16 0.16 -1.06 10.73
N LYS A 17 1.13 -0.29 11.22
CA LYS A 17 1.44 -0.17 12.65
C LYS A 17 1.20 1.27 13.07
N SER A 18 0.16 1.48 13.89
CA SER A 18 -0.21 2.80 14.43
C SER A 18 -0.40 3.89 13.37
N GLY A 19 -1.01 3.55 12.23
CA GLY A 19 -1.25 4.50 11.13
C GLY A 19 -0.06 4.70 10.18
N MET A 20 0.98 3.88 10.32
CA MET A 20 2.20 3.95 9.53
C MET A 20 2.47 2.63 8.81
N CYS A 21 2.87 2.71 7.54
CA CYS A 21 3.30 1.55 6.75
C CYS A 21 4.71 1.13 7.17
N ASN A 22 4.86 -0.14 7.52
CA ASN A 22 6.13 -0.76 7.92
C ASN A 22 6.63 -1.77 6.88
N ALA A 23 6.06 -1.76 5.67
CA ALA A 23 6.62 -2.52 4.56
C ALA A 23 8.01 -1.94 4.19
N GLU A 24 8.95 -2.81 3.82
CA GLU A 24 10.29 -2.40 3.37
C GLU A 24 10.20 -1.50 2.12
N SER A 25 9.28 -1.83 1.22
CA SER A 25 8.97 -1.08 0.01
C SER A 25 7.46 -1.09 -0.23
N ILE A 26 6.97 -0.08 -0.96
CA ILE A 26 5.60 -0.08 -1.46
C ILE A 26 5.61 -0.18 -2.99
N GLU A 27 4.64 -0.92 -3.51
CA GLU A 27 4.38 -1.09 -4.93
C GLU A 27 2.94 -0.63 -5.18
N VAL A 28 2.82 0.36 -6.07
CA VAL A 28 1.55 0.93 -6.48
C VAL A 28 1.40 0.66 -7.97
N VAL A 29 0.30 0.03 -8.35
CA VAL A 29 0.03 -0.42 -9.72
C VAL A 29 -1.31 0.12 -10.22
N SER A 30 -1.52 0.06 -11.53
CA SER A 30 -2.83 0.33 -12.13
C SER A 30 -3.89 -0.65 -11.61
N ALA A 31 -5.05 -0.14 -11.20
CA ALA A 31 -6.22 -0.94 -10.89
C ALA A 31 -6.81 -1.62 -12.14
N SER A 32 -6.56 -1.04 -13.32
CA SER A 32 -7.07 -1.50 -14.61
C SER A 32 -6.09 -2.41 -15.34
N GLN A 33 -6.61 -3.41 -16.05
CA GLN A 33 -5.84 -4.37 -16.85
C GLN A 33 -5.13 -3.73 -18.06
N ASN A 34 -5.66 -2.63 -18.58
CA ASN A 34 -5.07 -1.90 -19.70
C ASN A 34 -3.92 -0.95 -19.29
N MET A 35 -3.53 -0.96 -18.01
CA MET A 35 -2.44 -0.15 -17.44
C MET A 35 -2.65 1.37 -17.60
N SER A 36 -3.89 1.83 -17.83
CA SER A 36 -4.20 3.26 -17.88
C SER A 36 -4.55 3.80 -16.49
N VAL A 37 -3.88 4.86 -16.07
CA VAL A 37 -4.12 5.58 -14.81
C VAL A 37 -4.39 7.04 -15.14
N SER A 38 -5.56 7.57 -14.75
CA SER A 38 -5.91 8.98 -14.95
C SER A 38 -6.04 9.73 -13.62
N THR A 39 -6.40 9.01 -12.56
CA THR A 39 -6.59 9.54 -11.22
C THR A 39 -5.93 8.63 -10.18
N SER A 40 -5.80 9.10 -8.93
CA SER A 40 -5.32 8.28 -7.82
C SER A 40 -6.19 7.05 -7.57
N ASP A 41 -7.49 7.15 -7.87
CA ASP A 41 -8.45 6.07 -7.64
C ASP A 41 -8.27 4.92 -8.64
N ASP A 42 -7.58 5.19 -9.76
CA ASP A 42 -7.17 4.18 -10.75
C ASP A 42 -5.91 3.42 -10.33
N THR A 43 -5.44 3.59 -9.09
CA THR A 43 -4.26 2.92 -8.54
C THR A 43 -4.61 2.02 -7.37
N VAL A 44 -3.87 0.93 -7.21
CA VAL A 44 -3.99 0.02 -6.07
C VAL A 44 -2.62 -0.24 -5.44
N CYS A 45 -2.60 -0.42 -4.13
CA CYS A 45 -1.41 -0.81 -3.38
C CYS A 45 -1.22 -2.33 -3.49
N GLN A 46 -0.31 -2.78 -4.34
CA GLN A 46 0.00 -4.19 -4.56
C GLN A 46 0.69 -4.82 -3.33
N THR A 47 1.37 -3.99 -2.52
CA THR A 47 1.96 -4.39 -1.23
C THR A 47 0.91 -4.71 -0.17
N PHE A 48 -0.38 -4.40 -0.38
CA PHE A 48 -1.40 -4.69 0.61
C PHE A 48 -1.46 -6.20 0.95
N LYS A 49 -1.46 -6.49 2.25
CA LYS A 49 -1.66 -7.82 2.82
C LYS A 49 -2.66 -7.71 3.97
N PRO A 50 -3.68 -8.58 4.07
CA PRO A 50 -4.57 -8.60 5.23
C PRO A 50 -3.78 -8.86 6.52
N LYS A 51 -4.14 -8.24 7.64
CA LYS A 51 -3.45 -8.40 8.94
C LYS A 51 -3.17 -9.84 9.36
N ASN A 52 -4.07 -10.76 9.02
CA ASN A 52 -3.96 -12.17 9.39
C ASN A 52 -3.21 -13.02 8.35
N SER A 53 -2.56 -12.41 7.34
CA SER A 53 -1.88 -13.13 6.26
C SER A 53 -0.35 -13.16 6.39
N LEU A 54 0.23 -12.47 7.37
CA LEU A 54 1.65 -12.58 7.69
C LEU A 54 1.77 -13.53 8.89
N SER A 55 1.98 -14.82 8.60
CA SER A 55 2.20 -15.90 9.57
C SER A 55 3.63 -15.91 10.08
#